data_AF-A0AAV2QM13-F1
#
_entry.id   AF-A0AAV2QM13-F1
#
_cell.length_a   1.000
_cell.length_b   1.000
_cell.length_c   1.000
_cell.angle_alpha   90.00
_cell.angle_beta   90.00
_cell.angle_gamma   90.00
#
_symmetry.space_group_name_H-M   'P 1'
#
loop_
_entity.id
_entity.type
_entity.pdbx_description
1 polymer ?
#
loop_
_entity_poly.entity_id
_entity_poly.type
_entity_poly.pdbx_seq_one_letter_code
_entity_poly.pdbx_strand_id
1 'polypeptide(L)'
;MAAKSKNVHFSELSHYLNYFKVKFISQGLFFGEITILLTLNKLGPDTYDADLTDKIRSARHLDGGAVNPCDDNLVSKNKSETYILWLKMNDIGDDYTWKGIMHCLSLWDLDIRCSHKLVWQIKLFGTPLLLIAWPASPFAYLKPSDVGIIRASNGTTEKEPPVHILKGGPMDIN
;
A
#
# COMPACT_ATOMS: atom_id res chain seq x y z
N MET A 1 -2.99 -6.11 16.08
CA MET A 1 -4.37 -5.65 15.81
C MET A 1 -4.36 -4.72 14.59
N ALA A 2 -5.42 -4.65 13.78
CA ALA A 2 -5.43 -3.85 12.53
C ALA A 2 -6.31 -2.61 12.68
N ALA A 3 -5.93 -1.48 12.08
CA ALA A 3 -6.82 -0.34 11.93
C ALA A 3 -8.01 -0.72 11.04
N LYS A 4 -9.23 -0.35 11.44
CA LYS A 4 -10.48 -0.60 10.70
C LYS A 4 -11.26 0.71 10.60
N SER A 5 -11.96 0.91 9.48
CA SER A 5 -12.86 2.07 9.34
C SER A 5 -14.08 1.92 10.25
N LYS A 6 -14.54 3.03 10.84
CA LYS A 6 -15.80 3.09 11.59
C LYS A 6 -17.00 3.47 10.73
N ASN A 7 -16.76 3.88 9.48
CA ASN A 7 -17.80 4.31 8.54
C ASN A 7 -17.72 3.48 7.26
N VAL A 8 -18.88 3.17 6.67
CA VAL A 8 -19.01 2.54 5.36
C VAL A 8 -19.83 3.46 4.46
N HIS A 9 -19.31 3.68 3.26
CA HIS A 9 -20.07 4.33 2.22
C HIS A 9 -20.95 3.31 1.51
N PHE A 10 -22.28 3.43 1.60
CA PHE A 10 -23.24 2.44 1.07
C PHE A 10 -24.08 2.97 -0.10
N SER A 11 -23.91 4.24 -0.50
CA SER A 11 -24.72 4.81 -1.58
C SER A 11 -24.40 4.14 -2.93
N GLU A 12 -25.46 3.81 -3.67
CA GLU A 12 -25.39 3.04 -4.91
C GLU A 12 -25.67 3.88 -6.16
N LEU A 13 -26.32 5.03 -6.01
CA LEU A 13 -26.85 5.81 -7.14
C LEU A 13 -26.22 7.20 -7.18
N SER A 14 -25.11 7.32 -7.92
CA SER A 14 -24.60 8.60 -8.43
C SER A 14 -23.68 8.37 -9.63
N HIS A 15 -23.42 9.44 -10.40
CA HIS A 15 -22.72 9.40 -11.69
C HIS A 15 -21.35 8.71 -11.67
N TYR A 16 -20.65 8.70 -10.52
CA TYR A 16 -19.34 8.08 -10.38
C TYR A 16 -19.32 6.84 -9.46
N LEU A 17 -20.37 6.59 -8.68
CA LEU A 17 -20.36 5.58 -7.62
C LEU A 17 -20.36 4.14 -8.12
N ASN A 18 -20.89 3.87 -9.32
CA ASN A 18 -20.90 2.51 -9.89
C ASN A 18 -19.47 1.94 -10.04
N TYR A 19 -18.52 2.75 -10.51
CA TYR A 19 -17.11 2.35 -10.63
C TYR A 19 -16.47 2.09 -9.25
N PHE A 20 -16.66 3.04 -8.33
CA PHE A 20 -16.07 2.95 -6.98
C PHE A 20 -16.62 1.79 -6.15
N LYS A 21 -17.91 1.49 -6.30
CA LYS A 21 -18.59 0.44 -5.55
C LYS A 21 -17.96 -0.92 -5.79
N VAL A 22 -17.82 -1.29 -7.07
CA VAL A 22 -17.33 -2.61 -7.48
C VAL A 22 -15.84 -2.76 -7.17
N LYS A 23 -15.04 -1.71 -7.42
CA LYS A 23 -13.58 -1.79 -7.32
C LYS A 23 -13.04 -1.61 -5.90
N PHE A 24 -13.64 -0.77 -5.06
CA PHE A 24 -13.03 -0.36 -3.77
C PHE A 24 -13.93 -0.49 -2.54
N ILE A 25 -15.23 -0.17 -2.67
CA ILE A 25 -16.11 -0.04 -1.51
C ILE A 25 -16.63 -1.40 -1.04
N SER A 26 -16.99 -2.30 -1.97
CA SER A 26 -17.48 -3.65 -1.65
C SER A 26 -16.44 -4.53 -0.94
N GLN A 27 -15.15 -4.19 -1.07
CA GLN A 27 -14.02 -4.91 -0.48
C GLN A 27 -13.56 -4.31 0.86
N GLY A 28 -14.17 -3.21 1.31
CA GLY A 28 -13.81 -2.53 2.55
C GLY A 28 -14.02 -3.39 3.79
N LEU A 29 -13.01 -3.46 4.65
CA LEU A 29 -13.11 -4.14 5.95
C LEU A 29 -13.93 -3.28 6.93
N PHE A 30 -15.19 -3.66 7.14
CA PHE A 30 -16.07 -3.09 8.16
C PHE A 30 -16.29 -4.08 9.31
N PHE A 31 -16.44 -3.59 10.54
CA PHE A 31 -16.98 -4.43 11.62
C PHE A 31 -17.76 -3.63 12.67
N GLY A 32 -18.83 -4.26 13.18
CA GLY A 32 -19.65 -3.84 14.32
C GLY A 32 -19.16 -4.36 15.68
N GLU A 33 -17.86 -4.63 15.83
CA GLU A 33 -17.26 -5.05 17.12
C GLU A 33 -16.61 -3.86 17.85
N ILE A 34 -16.66 -3.88 19.19
CA ILE A 34 -16.04 -2.88 20.06
C ILE A 34 -14.53 -2.90 19.82
N THR A 35 -14.03 -1.88 19.13
CA THR A 35 -12.60 -1.72 18.87
C THR A 35 -11.96 -0.95 20.02
N ILE A 36 -11.00 -1.56 20.71
CA ILE A 36 -10.22 -0.90 21.77
C ILE A 36 -9.10 -0.08 21.09
N LEU A 37 -9.02 1.20 21.43
CA LEU A 37 -7.89 2.05 21.02
C LEU A 37 -6.68 1.68 21.88
N LEU A 38 -5.62 1.21 21.22
CA LEU A 38 -4.37 0.84 21.87
C LEU A 38 -3.35 1.97 21.67
N THR A 39 -2.64 2.32 22.74
CA THR A 39 -1.42 3.15 22.68
C THR A 39 -1.61 4.57 22.13
N LEU A 40 -2.60 5.30 22.65
CA LEU A 40 -2.91 6.69 22.26
C LEU A 40 -1.76 7.68 22.52
N ASN A 41 -0.91 7.38 23.48
CA ASN A 41 0.27 8.18 23.86
C ASN A 41 1.34 8.25 22.76
N LYS A 42 1.32 7.35 21.78
CA LYS A 42 2.25 7.34 20.63
C LYS A 42 1.69 8.03 19.38
N LEU A 43 0.52 8.66 19.47
CA LEU A 43 -0.10 9.37 18.34
C LEU A 43 0.22 10.87 18.32
N GLY A 44 1.05 11.36 19.25
CA GLY A 44 1.58 12.72 19.20
C GLY A 44 2.57 12.87 18.04
N PRO A 45 2.78 14.07 17.48
CA PRO A 45 3.63 14.25 16.30
C PRO A 45 5.03 13.65 16.45
N ASP A 46 5.73 14.01 17.53
CA ASP A 46 7.10 13.54 17.77
C ASP A 46 7.14 12.09 18.25
N THR A 47 6.16 11.67 19.05
CA THR A 47 6.08 10.30 19.57
C THR A 47 5.73 9.29 18.48
N TYR A 48 4.95 9.70 17.48
CA TYR A 48 4.61 8.91 16.32
C TYR A 48 5.80 8.70 15.39
N ASP A 49 6.56 9.77 15.13
CA ASP A 49 7.76 9.67 14.29
C ASP A 49 8.85 8.81 14.95
N ALA A 50 8.99 8.89 16.28
CA ALA A 50 9.88 8.01 17.04
C ALA A 50 9.43 6.54 16.96
N ASP A 51 8.15 6.26 17.20
CA ASP A 51 7.59 4.89 17.08
C ASP A 51 7.74 4.33 15.67
N LEU A 52 7.50 5.16 14.64
CA LEU A 52 7.66 4.78 13.25
C LEU A 52 9.14 4.49 12.93
N THR A 53 10.06 5.28 13.45
CA THR A 53 11.51 5.06 13.29
C THR A 53 11.93 3.72 13.90
N ASP A 54 11.48 3.41 15.12
CA ASP A 54 11.79 2.15 15.80
C ASP A 54 11.15 0.95 15.07
N LYS A 55 9.94 1.14 14.54
CA LYS A 55 9.27 0.15 13.69
C LYS A 55 10.03 -0.10 12.40
N ILE A 56 10.57 0.95 11.76
CA ILE A 56 11.35 0.81 10.53
C ILE A 56 12.64 0.04 10.79
N ARG A 57 13.34 0.34 11.89
CA ARG A 57 14.59 -0.32 12.27
C ARG A 57 14.44 -1.80 12.60
N SER A 58 13.30 -2.19 13.18
CA SER A 58 13.03 -3.56 13.62
C SER A 58 12.34 -4.43 12.55
N ALA A 59 11.91 -3.83 11.45
CA ALA A 59 11.18 -4.54 10.41
C ALA A 59 12.11 -5.25 9.42
N ARG A 60 11.56 -6.26 8.74
CA ARG A 60 12.25 -7.02 7.72
C ARG A 60 12.14 -6.32 6.37
N HIS A 61 13.28 -5.94 5.80
CA HIS A 61 13.33 -5.33 4.49
C HIS A 61 13.22 -6.38 3.38
N LEU A 62 12.27 -6.17 2.47
CA LEU A 62 12.16 -6.92 1.21
C LEU A 62 13.07 -6.27 0.17
N ASP A 63 13.82 -7.09 -0.57
CA ASP A 63 14.61 -6.61 -1.68
C ASP A 63 13.71 -6.32 -2.89
N GLY A 64 13.54 -5.04 -3.22
CA GLY A 64 12.69 -4.60 -4.32
C GLY A 64 13.12 -5.09 -5.71
N GLY A 65 14.37 -5.55 -5.88
CA GLY A 65 14.82 -6.16 -7.14
C GLY A 65 14.43 -7.64 -7.30
N ALA A 66 14.05 -8.30 -6.20
CA ALA A 66 13.79 -9.74 -6.16
C ALA A 66 12.32 -10.10 -5.90
N VAL A 67 11.46 -9.11 -5.61
CA VAL A 67 10.05 -9.32 -5.29
C VAL A 67 9.13 -8.63 -6.29
N ASN A 68 7.99 -9.26 -6.57
CA ASN A 68 6.92 -8.68 -7.37
C ASN A 68 5.70 -8.36 -6.47
N PRO A 69 5.23 -7.10 -6.40
CA PRO A 69 4.06 -6.71 -5.62
C PRO A 69 2.76 -7.43 -5.98
N CYS A 70 2.67 -7.96 -7.20
CA CYS A 70 1.48 -8.63 -7.72
C CYS A 70 1.46 -10.12 -7.36
N ASP A 71 2.53 -10.65 -6.76
CA ASP A 71 2.56 -12.03 -6.30
C ASP A 71 1.78 -12.19 -4.98
N ASP A 72 0.88 -13.17 -4.94
CA ASP A 72 0.10 -13.53 -3.73
C ASP A 72 0.97 -13.91 -2.53
N ASN A 73 2.25 -14.20 -2.78
CA ASN A 73 3.26 -14.61 -1.79
C ASN A 73 4.25 -13.49 -1.44
N LEU A 74 3.97 -12.23 -1.80
CA LEU A 74 4.82 -11.07 -1.45
C LEU A 74 5.18 -11.05 0.04
N VAL A 75 4.22 -11.36 0.91
CA VAL A 75 4.42 -11.55 2.35
C VAL A 75 3.82 -12.86 2.81
N SER A 76 4.46 -13.49 3.80
CA SER A 76 3.86 -14.63 4.50
C SER A 76 2.58 -14.20 5.21
N LYS A 77 1.48 -14.94 5.02
CA LYS A 77 0.15 -14.61 5.59
C LYS A 77 0.14 -14.75 7.12
N ASN A 78 -0.64 -13.90 7.79
CA ASN A 78 -0.87 -13.90 9.24
C ASN A 78 0.40 -13.85 10.12
N LYS A 79 1.43 -13.11 9.70
CA LYS A 79 2.64 -12.89 10.51
C LYS A 79 2.52 -11.59 11.32
N SER A 80 3.11 -11.60 12.52
CA SER A 80 3.25 -10.42 13.36
C SER A 80 4.44 -9.55 12.97
N GLU A 81 5.41 -10.13 12.27
CA GLU A 81 6.57 -9.44 11.72
C GLU A 81 6.14 -8.35 10.73
N THR A 82 6.76 -7.19 10.82
CA THR A 82 6.53 -6.10 9.87
C THR A 82 7.50 -6.22 8.71
N TYR A 83 7.00 -6.15 7.49
CA TYR A 83 7.78 -6.12 6.26
C TYR A 83 7.92 -4.67 5.76
N ILE A 84 9.02 -4.35 5.07
CA ILE A 84 9.23 -3.06 4.41
C ILE A 84 9.52 -3.27 2.94
N LEU A 85 8.86 -2.47 2.11
CA LEU A 85 9.18 -2.33 0.70
C LEU A 85 9.53 -0.87 0.41
N TRP A 86 10.74 -0.65 -0.09
CA TRP A 86 11.18 0.67 -0.53
C TRP A 86 10.75 0.86 -1.98
N LEU A 87 10.07 1.96 -2.28
CA LEU A 87 9.62 2.27 -3.63
C LEU A 87 10.29 3.54 -4.14
N LYS A 88 10.53 3.57 -5.45
CA LYS A 88 11.07 4.75 -6.11
C LYS A 88 10.00 5.85 -6.19
N MET A 89 10.29 6.99 -5.57
CA MET A 89 9.49 8.20 -5.61
C MET A 89 10.40 9.40 -5.25
N ASN A 90 10.58 10.33 -6.19
CA ASN A 90 11.42 11.53 -6.00
C ASN A 90 10.73 12.63 -5.19
N ASP A 91 9.43 12.78 -5.39
CA ASP A 91 8.55 13.72 -4.70
C ASP A 91 7.10 13.16 -4.74
N ILE A 92 6.15 13.85 -4.11
CA ILE A 92 4.76 13.37 -4.03
C ILE A 92 4.05 13.23 -5.39
N GLY A 93 4.49 13.95 -6.42
CA GLY A 93 3.99 13.86 -7.78
C GLY A 93 4.55 12.67 -8.58
N ASP A 94 5.68 12.10 -8.16
CA ASP A 94 6.28 10.88 -8.75
C ASP A 94 5.58 9.62 -8.22
N ASP A 95 4.27 9.50 -8.47
CA ASP A 95 3.43 8.44 -7.92
C ASP A 95 3.32 7.18 -8.78
N TYR A 96 4.05 7.11 -9.90
CA TYR A 96 3.91 6.02 -10.87
C TYR A 96 4.19 4.64 -10.27
N THR A 97 5.31 4.51 -9.53
CA THR A 97 5.65 3.24 -8.87
C THR A 97 4.65 2.91 -7.76
N TRP A 98 4.21 3.90 -6.99
CA TRP A 98 3.21 3.71 -5.94
C TRP A 98 1.88 3.21 -6.52
N LYS A 99 1.40 3.82 -7.60
CA LYS A 99 0.15 3.44 -8.28
C LYS A 99 0.21 1.99 -8.75
N GLY A 100 1.33 1.58 -9.36
CA GLY A 100 1.54 0.18 -9.79
C GLY A 100 1.46 -0.80 -8.62
N ILE A 101 2.08 -0.48 -7.48
CA ILE A 101 2.00 -1.31 -6.27
C ILE A 101 0.55 -1.37 -5.76
N MET A 102 -0.13 -0.23 -5.61
CA MET A 102 -1.52 -0.20 -5.11
C MET A 102 -2.46 -0.99 -6.01
N HIS A 103 -2.30 -0.87 -7.32
CA HIS A 103 -3.07 -1.61 -8.30
C HIS A 103 -2.91 -3.12 -8.11
N CYS A 104 -1.67 -3.61 -8.02
CA CYS A 104 -1.38 -5.02 -7.82
C CYS A 104 -1.90 -5.56 -6.48
N LEU A 105 -1.88 -4.75 -5.43
CA LEU A 105 -2.43 -5.11 -4.13
C LEU A 105 -3.96 -4.99 -4.07
N SER A 106 -4.63 -4.62 -5.18
CA SER A 106 -6.08 -4.35 -5.23
C SER A 106 -6.52 -3.30 -4.20
N LEU A 107 -5.68 -2.28 -3.97
CA LEU A 107 -5.94 -1.14 -3.09
C LEU A 107 -6.27 0.12 -3.91
N TRP A 108 -6.68 1.19 -3.23
CA TRP A 108 -6.98 2.48 -3.85
C TRP A 108 -5.77 3.04 -4.62
N ASP A 109 -5.89 3.13 -5.95
CA ASP A 109 -4.79 3.45 -6.88
C ASP A 109 -5.02 4.76 -7.69
N LEU A 110 -6.07 5.53 -7.40
CA LEU A 110 -6.44 6.71 -8.20
C LEU A 110 -5.64 7.97 -7.86
N ASP A 111 -5.38 8.18 -6.57
CA ASP A 111 -4.65 9.32 -6.04
C ASP A 111 -3.95 8.93 -4.73
N ILE A 112 -2.81 9.56 -4.44
CA ILE A 112 -2.05 9.31 -3.22
C ILE A 112 -2.91 9.61 -1.99
N ARG A 113 -3.14 8.60 -1.15
CA ARG A 113 -3.86 8.75 0.13
C ARG A 113 -3.19 7.99 1.26
N CYS A 114 -3.61 8.31 2.48
CA CYS A 114 -3.28 7.56 3.70
C CYS A 114 -1.76 7.40 3.93
N SER A 115 -0.97 8.37 3.48
CA SER A 115 0.46 8.44 3.75
C SER A 115 0.74 9.37 4.92
N HIS A 116 1.72 9.03 5.76
CA HIS A 116 2.35 9.96 6.68
C HIS A 116 3.80 10.15 6.24
N LYS A 117 4.18 11.37 5.83
CA LYS A 117 5.56 11.65 5.35
C LYS A 117 6.04 10.63 4.28
N LEU A 118 5.14 10.28 3.35
CA LEU A 118 5.35 9.30 2.28
C LEU A 118 5.71 7.88 2.78
N VAL A 119 5.15 7.51 3.93
CA VAL A 119 5.10 6.16 4.47
C VAL A 119 3.65 5.68 4.49
N TRP A 120 3.39 4.52 3.92
CA TRP A 120 2.08 3.86 3.97
C TRP A 120 2.18 2.63 4.87
N GLN A 121 1.28 2.54 5.85
CA GLN A 121 1.15 1.37 6.70
C GLN A 121 -0.07 0.57 6.26
N ILE A 122 0.16 -0.60 5.67
CA ILE A 122 -0.90 -1.48 5.18
C ILE A 122 -0.83 -2.84 5.87
N LYS A 123 -1.95 -3.56 5.84
CA LYS A 123 -2.03 -4.92 6.37
C LYS A 123 -2.46 -5.87 5.25
N LEU A 124 -1.48 -6.57 4.68
CA LEU A 124 -1.69 -7.49 3.57
C LEU A 124 -1.84 -8.92 4.11
N PHE A 125 -2.98 -9.56 3.87
CA PHE A 125 -3.29 -10.92 4.32
C PHE A 125 -2.98 -11.21 5.80
N GLY A 126 -3.29 -10.26 6.68
CA GLY A 126 -3.03 -10.41 8.12
C GLY A 126 -1.63 -9.96 8.56
N THR A 127 -0.74 -9.61 7.63
CA THR A 127 0.67 -9.27 7.89
C THR A 127 0.93 -7.77 7.70
N PRO A 128 1.58 -7.08 8.65
CA PRO A 128 1.97 -5.68 8.49
C PRO A 128 3.01 -5.49 7.38
N LEU A 129 2.77 -4.52 6.50
CA LEU A 129 3.67 -4.10 5.45
C LEU A 129 3.77 -2.57 5.43
N LEU A 130 4.99 -2.06 5.43
CA LEU A 130 5.29 -0.64 5.23
C LEU A 130 5.78 -0.43 3.80
N LEU A 131 5.20 0.55 3.13
CA LEU A 131 5.74 1.07 1.88
C LEU A 131 6.38 2.42 2.18
N ILE A 132 7.63 2.62 1.76
CA ILE A 132 8.36 3.86 2.05
C ILE A 132 8.93 4.43 0.75
N ALA A 133 8.59 5.70 0.47
CA ALA A 133 9.11 6.44 -0.66
C ALA A 133 10.60 6.76 -0.50
N TRP A 134 11.41 6.36 -1.49
CA TRP A 134 12.83 6.68 -1.55
C TRP A 134 13.17 7.44 -2.84
N PRO A 135 13.89 8.58 -2.78
CA PRO A 135 14.43 9.22 -1.57
C PRO A 135 13.49 10.23 -0.90
N ALA A 136 12.26 10.42 -1.38
CA ALA A 136 11.39 11.53 -0.96
C ALA A 136 10.99 11.53 0.53
N SER A 137 10.87 10.35 1.16
CA SER A 137 10.48 10.29 2.57
C SER A 137 11.61 10.79 3.48
N PRO A 138 11.32 11.56 4.55
CA PRO A 138 12.31 11.90 5.55
C PRO A 138 12.85 10.68 6.32
N PHE A 139 12.23 9.50 6.17
CA PHE A 139 12.74 8.23 6.72
C PHE A 139 13.67 7.48 5.75
N ALA A 140 13.97 8.03 4.57
CA ALA A 140 14.82 7.39 3.56
C ALA A 140 16.24 7.05 4.05
N TYR A 141 16.75 7.77 5.06
CA TYR A 141 18.05 7.50 5.67
C TYR A 141 18.12 6.15 6.42
N LEU A 142 16.97 5.55 6.74
CA LEU A 142 16.87 4.24 7.39
C LEU A 142 16.96 3.06 6.42
N LYS A 143 17.04 3.34 5.10
CA LYS A 143 17.15 2.29 4.09
C LYS A 143 18.55 1.65 4.13
N PRO A 144 18.66 0.32 4.31
CA PRO A 144 19.93 -0.40 4.16
C PRO A 144 20.49 -0.26 2.74
N SER A 145 21.83 -0.24 2.59
CA SER A 145 22.49 -0.06 1.30
C SER A 145 22.34 -1.26 0.36
N ASP A 146 22.21 -2.46 0.92
CA ASP A 146 22.09 -3.75 0.25
C ASP A 146 20.67 -4.09 -0.23
N VAL A 147 19.66 -3.39 0.27
CA VAL A 147 18.25 -3.61 -0.09
C VAL A 147 17.88 -2.84 -1.36
N GLY A 148 17.33 -3.49 -2.38
CA GLY A 148 16.84 -2.83 -3.58
C GLY A 148 15.55 -2.04 -3.36
N ILE A 149 15.28 -1.08 -4.24
CA ILE A 149 13.99 -0.37 -4.32
C ILE A 149 13.17 -0.90 -5.49
N ILE A 150 11.85 -0.97 -5.33
CA ILE A 150 10.94 -1.21 -6.43
C ILE A 150 10.95 0.01 -7.35
N ARG A 151 11.05 -0.26 -8.66
CA ARG A 151 10.88 0.71 -9.73
C ARG A 151 9.85 0.15 -10.68
N ALA A 152 8.79 0.90 -10.96
CA ALA A 152 7.95 0.56 -12.09
C ALA A 152 8.72 0.91 -13.38
N SER A 153 8.87 -0.04 -14.30
CA SER A 153 9.45 0.22 -15.60
C SER A 153 8.42 0.90 -16.49
N ASN A 154 8.70 2.11 -16.96
CA ASN A 154 7.95 2.67 -18.08
C ASN A 154 8.21 1.78 -19.30
N GLY A 155 7.20 1.07 -19.78
CA GLY A 155 7.21 0.49 -21.12
C GLY A 155 7.20 1.63 -22.14
N THR A 156 8.37 2.20 -22.44
CA THR A 156 8.50 3.24 -23.48
C THR A 156 8.53 2.59 -24.85
N THR A 157 7.39 2.05 -25.28
CA THR A 157 6.94 2.01 -26.67
C THR A 157 5.43 1.85 -26.67
N GLU A 158 4.75 2.91 -27.12
CA GLU A 158 3.34 2.92 -27.49
C GLU A 158 3.05 1.71 -28.41
N LYS A 159 2.44 0.65 -27.86
CA LYS A 159 1.67 -0.46 -28.50
C LYS A 159 1.69 -1.81 -27.76
N GLU A 160 2.23 -1.91 -26.55
CA GLU A 160 2.03 -3.11 -25.72
C GLU A 160 1.61 -2.75 -24.28
N PRO A 161 0.65 -3.50 -23.68
CA PRO A 161 0.03 -3.13 -22.42
C PRO A 161 1.03 -3.23 -21.24
N PRO A 162 1.01 -2.27 -20.29
CA PRO A 162 1.96 -2.26 -19.18
C PRO A 162 1.71 -3.44 -18.23
N VAL A 163 2.81 -4.15 -17.92
CA VAL A 163 3.04 -5.08 -16.81
C VAL A 163 1.84 -6.00 -16.49
N HIS A 164 1.72 -7.12 -17.23
CA HIS A 164 0.74 -8.22 -17.02
C HIS A 164 -0.46 -7.90 -16.12
N ILE A 165 -1.26 -6.94 -16.56
CA ILE A 165 -2.66 -6.78 -16.17
C ILE A 165 -3.42 -7.84 -16.97
N LEU A 166 -4.38 -8.53 -16.35
CA LEU A 166 -5.22 -9.64 -16.86
C LEU A 166 -4.72 -11.07 -16.52
N LYS A 167 -5.25 -11.62 -15.41
CA LYS A 167 -5.76 -13.00 -15.45
C LYS A 167 -7.14 -12.94 -16.11
N GLY A 168 -7.26 -13.59 -17.27
CA GLY A 168 -8.45 -13.58 -18.11
C GLY A 168 -9.71 -14.11 -17.41
N GLY A 169 -10.80 -13.43 -17.69
CA GLY A 169 -12.17 -13.90 -17.52
C GLY A 169 -13.04 -13.16 -18.55
N PRO A 170 -13.97 -13.83 -19.25
CA PRO A 170 -14.66 -13.23 -20.39
C PRO A 170 -15.58 -12.10 -19.93
N MET A 171 -15.42 -10.95 -20.57
CA MET A 171 -16.35 -9.83 -20.47
C MET A 171 -17.48 -10.08 -21.47
N ASP A 172 -18.53 -10.77 -21.00
CA ASP A 172 -19.78 -10.83 -21.74
C ASP A 172 -20.47 -9.45 -21.67
N ILE A 173 -20.47 -8.77 -22.80
CA ILE A 173 -21.30 -7.60 -23.09
C ILE A 173 -22.48 -8.06 -23.95
N ASN A 174 -23.65 -8.15 -23.33
CA ASN A 174 -24.95 -7.92 -23.95
C ASN A 174 -25.70 -6.91 -23.08
#